data_AF-A0A425CZ06-F1
#
_entry.id   AF-A0A425CZ06-F1
#
_cell.length_a   1.000
_cell.length_b   1.000
_cell.length_c   1.000
_cell.angle_alpha   90.00
_cell.angle_beta   90.00
_cell.angle_gamma   90.00
#
_symmetry.space_group_name_H-M   'P 1'
#
loop_
_entity.id
_entity.type
_entity.pdbx_description
1 polymer ?
#
loop_
_entity_poly.entity_id
_entity_poly.type
_entity_poly.pdbx_seq_one_letter_code
_entity_poly.pdbx_strand_id
1 'polypeptide(L)'
;MSGRPDDTLVKIVGYTSSTIKADKVSKSIGYGFAFLARVIELYAKKSTRHSQGLSAVAGQIAYARYVTRFTGVFECLEALKNGSWVGTDDNDHLKRVVTLQVYSMLLYYPLEHASFVGFVLNLLAEQERQLVAKMSLTSERERTAKLASLKHK
;
A
#
# COMPACT_ATOMS: atom_id res chain seq x y z
N MET A 1 29.58 -27.88 15.75
CA MET A 1 28.48 -26.92 15.99
C MET A 1 28.51 -25.90 14.86
N SER A 2 27.66 -26.05 13.84
CA SER A 2 27.61 -25.18 12.67
C SER A 2 26.28 -24.42 12.67
N GLY A 3 26.34 -23.09 12.71
CA GLY A 3 25.18 -22.21 12.70
C GLY A 3 24.53 -22.18 11.33
N ARG A 4 23.24 -22.55 11.26
CA ARG A 4 22.43 -22.40 10.05
C ARG A 4 21.67 -21.07 10.10
N PRO A 5 21.98 -20.10 9.22
CA PRO A 5 21.13 -18.93 9.00
C PRO A 5 19.77 -19.26 8.32
N ASP A 6 19.52 -20.53 7.99
CA ASP A 6 18.38 -20.94 7.16
C ASP A 6 17.10 -21.24 7.96
N ASP A 7 17.21 -21.60 9.24
CA ASP A 7 16.06 -22.09 10.01
C ASP A 7 15.03 -20.99 10.29
N THR A 8 15.50 -19.75 10.48
CA THR A 8 14.66 -18.56 10.69
C THR A 8 14.04 -18.09 9.37
N LEU A 9 14.79 -18.09 8.26
CA LEU A 9 14.28 -17.70 6.95
C LEU A 9 13.22 -18.68 6.45
N VAL A 10 13.45 -19.98 6.59
CA VAL A 10 12.47 -21.01 6.24
C VAL A 10 11.21 -20.87 7.09
N LYS A 11 11.33 -20.57 8.39
CA LYS A 11 10.17 -20.29 9.26
C LYS A 11 9.43 -19.02 8.85
N ILE A 12 10.13 -17.96 8.46
CA ILE A 12 9.50 -16.72 7.96
C ILE A 12 8.77 -17.01 6.65
N VAL A 13 9.42 -17.67 5.70
CA VAL A 13 8.81 -18.04 4.40
C VAL A 13 7.59 -18.93 4.61
N GLY A 14 7.70 -19.94 5.48
CA GLY A 14 6.58 -20.81 5.87
C GLY A 14 5.46 -20.04 6.57
N TYR A 15 5.78 -19.08 7.44
CA TYR A 15 4.79 -18.21 8.07
C TYR A 15 4.10 -17.29 7.05
N THR A 16 4.84 -16.74 6.09
CA THR A 16 4.31 -15.89 5.01
C THR A 16 3.63 -16.66 3.88
N SER A 17 3.59 -18.00 3.93
CA SER A 17 2.90 -18.80 2.91
C SER A 17 1.38 -18.63 2.92
N SER A 18 0.83 -18.13 4.03
CA SER A 18 -0.58 -17.71 4.14
C SER A 18 -0.71 -16.22 3.82
N THR A 19 -1.65 -15.88 2.94
CA THR A 19 -1.95 -14.51 2.50
C THR A 19 -2.15 -13.54 3.68
N ILE A 20 -2.86 -13.96 4.72
CA ILE A 20 -3.12 -13.17 5.93
C ILE A 20 -1.83 -12.88 6.71
N LYS A 21 -0.96 -13.88 6.84
CA LYS A 21 0.31 -13.74 7.57
C LYS A 21 1.32 -12.92 6.78
N ALA A 22 1.35 -13.10 5.46
CA ALA A 22 2.11 -12.25 4.55
C ALA A 22 1.66 -10.78 4.61
N ASP A 23 0.34 -10.52 4.67
CA ASP A 23 -0.18 -9.15 4.81
C ASP A 23 0.31 -8.49 6.10
N LYS A 24 0.31 -9.22 7.23
CA LYS A 24 0.80 -8.70 8.52
C LYS A 24 2.27 -8.31 8.46
N VAL A 25 3.13 -9.14 7.84
CA VAL A 25 4.56 -8.82 7.69
C VAL A 25 4.73 -7.61 6.77
N SER A 26 4.03 -7.59 5.64
CA SER A 26 4.06 -6.49 4.68
C SER A 26 3.56 -5.18 5.31
N LYS A 27 2.55 -5.24 6.20
CA LYS A 27 2.04 -4.10 6.97
C LYS A 27 3.13 -3.45 7.80
N SER A 28 3.83 -4.27 8.57
CA SER A 28 4.90 -3.81 9.46
C SER A 28 6.03 -3.16 8.68
N ILE A 29 6.43 -3.76 7.55
CA ILE A 29 7.46 -3.21 6.67
C ILE A 29 7.00 -1.88 6.06
N GLY A 30 5.78 -1.83 5.52
CA GLY A 30 5.23 -0.62 4.90
C GLY A 30 5.13 0.55 5.86
N TYR A 31 4.62 0.33 7.09
CA TYR A 31 4.60 1.38 8.12
C TYR A 31 5.99 1.75 8.60
N GLY A 32 6.92 0.80 8.70
CA GLY A 32 8.31 1.07 9.04
C GLY A 32 8.96 2.05 8.06
N PHE A 33 8.78 1.84 6.76
CA PHE A 33 9.29 2.75 5.74
C PHE A 33 8.59 4.12 5.76
N ALA A 34 7.27 4.16 5.92
CA ALA A 34 6.54 5.42 6.05
C ALA A 34 6.98 6.22 7.28
N PHE A 35 7.19 5.55 8.41
CA PHE A 35 7.68 6.15 9.63
C PHE A 35 9.08 6.72 9.46
N LEU A 36 10.01 5.93 8.91
CA LEU A 36 11.38 6.38 8.65
C LEU A 36 11.42 7.56 7.67
N ALA A 37 10.61 7.53 6.61
CA ALA A 37 10.47 8.66 5.70
C ALA A 37 10.03 9.93 6.45
N ARG A 38 9.06 9.80 7.36
CA ARG A 38 8.54 10.93 8.13
C ARG A 38 9.57 11.48 9.14
N VAL A 39 10.33 10.59 9.79
CA VAL A 39 11.43 10.98 10.68
C VAL A 39 12.49 11.76 9.89
N ILE A 40 12.88 11.27 8.71
CA ILE A 40 13.86 11.97 7.86
C ILE A 40 13.34 13.35 7.43
N GLU A 41 12.07 13.47 7.06
CA GLU A 41 11.46 14.77 6.72
C GLU A 41 11.43 15.74 7.89
N LEU A 42 11.11 15.25 9.09
CA LEU A 42 11.09 16.07 10.30
C LEU A 42 12.48 16.60 10.64
N TYR A 43 13.52 15.74 10.55
CA TYR A 43 14.90 16.15 10.81
C TYR A 43 15.45 17.08 9.73
N ALA A 44 15.16 16.81 8.46
CA ALA A 44 15.65 17.63 7.34
C ALA A 44 14.84 18.92 7.14
N LYS A 45 13.67 19.07 7.78
CA LYS A 45 12.66 20.12 7.57
C LYS A 45 12.21 20.28 6.10
N LYS A 46 12.53 19.30 5.26
CA LYS A 46 12.20 19.25 3.83
C LYS A 46 12.17 17.81 3.36
N SER A 47 11.42 17.54 2.31
CA SER A 47 11.44 16.23 1.65
C SER A 47 12.82 15.99 1.04
N THR A 48 13.47 14.89 1.42
CA THR A 48 14.76 14.48 0.87
C THR A 48 14.56 13.37 -0.15
N ARG A 49 15.55 13.13 -1.02
CA ARG A 49 15.52 11.98 -1.95
C ARG A 49 15.29 10.65 -1.22
N HIS A 50 15.85 10.50 -0.02
CA HIS A 50 15.69 9.30 0.80
C HIS A 50 14.27 9.20 1.39
N SER A 51 13.69 10.29 1.89
CA SER A 51 12.31 10.26 2.40
C SER A 51 11.30 10.00 1.27
N GLN A 52 11.50 10.61 0.11
CA GLN A 52 10.68 10.36 -1.08
C GLN A 52 10.80 8.91 -1.55
N GLY A 53 12.00 8.35 -1.56
CA GLY A 53 12.23 6.94 -1.89
C GLY A 53 11.54 5.98 -0.92
N LEU A 54 11.69 6.19 0.39
CA LEU A 54 11.03 5.35 1.40
C LEU A 54 9.50 5.48 1.36
N SER A 55 8.97 6.69 1.18
CA SER A 55 7.53 6.92 1.01
C SER A 55 6.99 6.24 -0.26
N ALA A 56 7.76 6.25 -1.36
CA ALA A 56 7.38 5.55 -2.58
C ALA A 56 7.32 4.03 -2.36
N VAL A 57 8.32 3.45 -1.71
CA VAL A 57 8.34 2.02 -1.37
C VAL A 57 7.18 1.67 -0.43
N ALA A 58 6.92 2.48 0.59
CA ALA A 58 5.78 2.31 1.48
C ALA A 58 4.45 2.35 0.72
N GLY A 59 4.31 3.26 -0.24
CA GLY A 59 3.15 3.35 -1.13
C GLY A 59 2.97 2.11 -2.00
N GLN A 60 4.05 1.56 -2.58
CA GLN A 60 3.99 0.33 -3.37
C GLN A 60 3.63 -0.89 -2.50
N ILE A 61 4.14 -0.96 -1.27
CA ILE A 61 3.75 -2.02 -0.32
C ILE A 61 2.28 -1.87 0.06
N ALA A 62 1.80 -0.65 0.29
CA ALA A 62 0.38 -0.41 0.55
C ALA A 62 -0.50 -0.86 -0.63
N TYR A 63 -0.06 -0.63 -1.87
CA TYR A 63 -0.74 -1.10 -3.08
C TYR A 63 -0.73 -2.62 -3.21
N ALA A 64 0.41 -3.28 -3.00
CA ALA A 64 0.50 -4.74 -3.00
C ALA A 64 -0.44 -5.36 -1.96
N ARG A 65 -0.51 -4.73 -0.78
CA ARG A 65 -1.41 -5.15 0.31
C ARG A 65 -2.88 -4.87 0.04
N TYR A 66 -3.20 -3.90 -0.82
CA TYR A 66 -4.56 -3.71 -1.29
C TYR A 66 -5.01 -4.93 -2.11
N VAL A 67 -4.17 -5.39 -3.04
CA VAL A 67 -4.46 -6.56 -3.89
C VAL A 67 -4.60 -7.84 -3.05
N THR A 68 -3.72 -8.08 -2.07
CA THR A 68 -3.79 -9.29 -1.22
C THR A 68 -4.95 -9.27 -0.23
N ARG A 69 -5.53 -8.12 0.07
CA ARG A 69 -6.72 -8.03 0.94
C ARG A 69 -8.01 -8.29 0.20
N PHE A 70 -8.05 -8.03 -1.11
CA PHE A 70 -9.15 -8.46 -1.95
C PHE A 70 -9.31 -9.98 -1.90
N THR A 71 -8.20 -10.72 -2.02
CA THR A 71 -8.19 -12.18 -1.85
C THR A 71 -8.47 -12.58 -0.40
N GLY A 72 -8.01 -11.80 0.57
CA GLY A 72 -8.28 -11.99 2.00
C GLY A 72 -9.77 -11.91 2.39
N VAL A 73 -10.63 -11.22 1.63
CA VAL A 73 -12.08 -11.23 1.86
C VAL A 73 -12.66 -12.62 1.61
N PHE A 74 -12.24 -13.29 0.54
CA PHE A 74 -12.69 -14.66 0.24
C PHE A 74 -12.21 -15.65 1.30
N GLU A 75 -10.96 -15.51 1.76
CA GLU A 75 -10.44 -16.33 2.86
C GLU A 75 -11.22 -16.11 4.17
N CYS A 76 -11.67 -14.89 4.45
CA CYS A 76 -12.52 -14.60 5.63
C CYS A 76 -13.90 -15.27 5.51
N LEU A 77 -14.52 -15.25 4.32
CA LEU A 77 -15.79 -15.93 4.08
C LEU A 77 -15.65 -17.45 4.18
N GLU A 78 -14.55 -17.99 3.65
CA GLU A 78 -14.23 -19.41 3.77
C GLU A 78 -13.96 -19.80 5.23
N ALA A 79 -13.26 -18.96 5.98
CA ALA A 79 -13.00 -19.16 7.40
C ALA A 79 -14.28 -19.15 8.25
N LEU A 80 -15.26 -18.29 7.94
CA LEU A 80 -16.58 -18.31 8.59
C LEU A 80 -17.38 -19.55 8.23
N LYS A 81 -17.33 -19.98 6.97
CA LYS A 81 -18.10 -21.12 6.47
C LYS A 81 -17.56 -22.46 6.98
N ASN A 82 -16.24 -22.61 7.01
CA ASN A 82 -15.56 -23.85 7.33
C ASN A 82 -15.00 -23.89 8.77
N GLY A 83 -15.13 -22.79 9.52
CA GLY A 83 -14.54 -22.65 10.86
C GLY A 83 -13.02 -22.70 10.88
N SER A 84 -12.33 -22.53 9.74
CA SER A 84 -10.93 -22.95 9.59
C SER A 84 -9.90 -22.12 10.38
N TRP A 85 -10.30 -20.97 10.92
CA TRP A 85 -9.45 -20.12 11.78
C TRP A 85 -9.61 -20.43 13.26
N VAL A 86 -10.50 -21.37 13.60
CA VAL A 86 -10.76 -21.81 14.96
C VAL A 86 -10.32 -23.26 15.06
N GLY A 87 -9.35 -23.55 15.92
CA GLY A 87 -8.97 -24.93 16.22
C GLY A 87 -10.12 -25.67 16.87
N THR A 88 -10.25 -26.97 16.60
CA THR A 88 -11.27 -27.82 17.25
C THR A 88 -11.15 -27.76 18.77
N ASP A 89 -9.91 -27.67 19.27
CA ASP A 89 -9.57 -27.66 20.69
C ASP A 89 -9.52 -26.24 21.31
N ASP A 90 -9.87 -25.20 20.56
CA ASP A 90 -9.82 -23.82 21.06
C ASP A 90 -10.94 -23.54 22.07
N ASN A 91 -10.59 -22.77 23.10
CA ASN A 91 -11.48 -22.35 24.17
C ASN A 91 -12.58 -21.40 23.64
N ASP A 92 -13.81 -21.48 24.14
CA ASP A 92 -14.98 -20.76 23.58
C ASP A 92 -14.80 -19.23 23.49
N HIS A 93 -14.05 -18.66 24.43
CA HIS A 93 -13.68 -17.25 24.40
C HIS A 93 -12.77 -16.91 23.21
N LEU A 94 -11.77 -17.76 22.94
CA LEU A 94 -10.85 -17.59 21.82
C LEU A 94 -11.60 -17.70 20.48
N LYS A 95 -12.53 -18.67 20.37
CA LYS A 95 -13.41 -18.83 19.21
C LYS A 95 -14.19 -17.53 18.93
N ARG A 96 -14.82 -16.95 19.95
CA ARG A 96 -15.56 -15.67 19.82
C ARG A 96 -14.68 -14.50 19.39
N VAL A 97 -13.49 -14.37 19.96
CA VAL A 97 -12.56 -13.28 19.62
C VAL A 97 -12.09 -13.40 18.16
N VAL A 98 -11.73 -14.61 17.73
CA VAL A 98 -11.32 -14.86 16.33
C VAL A 98 -12.49 -14.61 15.38
N THR A 99 -13.70 -15.07 15.69
CA THR A 99 -14.89 -14.79 14.87
C THR A 99 -15.17 -13.29 14.76
N LEU A 100 -15.08 -12.53 15.86
CA LEU A 100 -15.18 -11.06 15.87
C LEU A 100 -14.11 -10.41 15.00
N GLN A 101 -12.87 -10.93 15.03
CA GLN A 101 -11.80 -10.47 14.17
C GLN A 101 -12.15 -10.68 12.70
N VAL A 102 -12.67 -11.85 12.32
CA VAL A 102 -13.08 -12.13 10.93
C VAL A 102 -14.19 -11.18 10.47
N TYR A 103 -15.20 -10.91 11.30
CA TYR A 103 -16.23 -9.92 11.00
C TYR A 103 -15.67 -8.50 10.84
N SER A 104 -14.74 -8.10 11.71
CA SER A 104 -14.09 -6.78 11.57
C SER A 104 -13.29 -6.67 10.28
N MET A 105 -12.62 -7.75 9.85
CA MET A 105 -11.87 -7.79 8.59
C MET A 105 -12.79 -7.72 7.38
N LEU A 106 -13.93 -8.43 7.43
CA LEU A 106 -14.98 -8.41 6.41
C LEU A 106 -15.61 -7.02 6.22
N LEU A 107 -15.72 -6.23 7.30
CA LEU A 107 -16.20 -4.85 7.21
C LEU A 107 -15.08 -3.90 6.74
N TYR A 108 -13.87 -4.08 7.27
CA TYR A 108 -12.74 -3.19 7.03
C TYR A 108 -12.20 -3.28 5.60
N TYR A 109 -12.07 -4.49 5.03
CA TYR A 109 -11.47 -4.66 3.70
C TYR A 109 -12.24 -3.98 2.56
N PRO A 110 -13.59 -4.07 2.47
CA PRO A 110 -14.36 -3.31 1.49
C PRO A 110 -14.26 -1.80 1.68
N LEU A 111 -14.21 -1.33 2.93
CA LEU A 111 -14.08 0.10 3.23
C LEU A 111 -12.71 0.64 2.77
N GLU A 112 -11.64 -0.13 3.00
CA GLU A 112 -10.30 0.19 2.53
C GLU A 112 -10.29 0.27 0.99
N HIS A 113 -11.06 -0.58 0.29
CA HIS A 113 -11.18 -0.53 -1.16
C HIS A 113 -11.91 0.71 -1.68
N ALA A 114 -13.03 1.09 -1.05
CA ALA A 114 -13.73 2.32 -1.39
C ALA A 114 -12.83 3.55 -1.21
N SER A 115 -12.06 3.59 -0.11
CA SER A 115 -11.13 4.69 0.15
C SER A 115 -9.97 4.73 -0.86
N PHE A 116 -9.46 3.58 -1.28
CA PHE A 116 -8.36 3.48 -2.22
C PHE A 116 -8.77 3.90 -3.65
N VAL A 117 -9.95 3.48 -4.10
CA VAL A 117 -10.52 3.92 -5.39
C VAL A 117 -10.65 5.45 -5.42
N GLY A 118 -11.17 6.05 -4.34
CA GLY A 118 -11.24 7.51 -4.21
C GLY A 118 -9.86 8.19 -4.27
N PHE A 119 -8.84 7.60 -3.64
CA PHE A 119 -7.47 8.12 -3.70
C PHE A 119 -6.86 8.04 -5.11
N VAL A 120 -7.01 6.90 -5.81
CA VAL A 120 -6.49 6.71 -7.17
C VAL A 120 -7.16 7.66 -8.16
N LEU A 121 -8.49 7.82 -8.07
CA LEU A 121 -9.23 8.76 -8.91
C LEU A 121 -8.73 10.20 -8.73
N ASN A 122 -8.48 10.61 -7.47
CA ASN A 122 -7.92 11.93 -7.19
C ASN A 122 -6.50 12.09 -7.76
N LEU A 123 -5.66 11.05 -7.67
CA LEU A 123 -4.30 11.09 -8.22
C LEU A 123 -4.32 11.21 -9.76
N LEU A 124 -5.20 10.48 -10.43
CA LEU A 124 -5.38 10.56 -11.88
C LEU A 124 -5.85 11.96 -12.30
N ALA A 125 -6.82 12.54 -11.59
CA ALA A 125 -7.28 13.90 -11.83
C ALA A 125 -6.15 14.94 -11.64
N GLU A 126 -5.28 14.75 -10.64
CA GLU A 126 -4.11 15.61 -10.41
C GLU A 126 -3.11 15.52 -11.57
N GLN A 127 -2.84 14.31 -12.07
CA GLN A 127 -1.94 14.09 -13.20
C GLN A 127 -2.48 14.71 -14.49
N GLU A 128 -3.76 14.54 -14.79
CA GLU A 128 -4.39 15.17 -15.94
C GLU A 128 -4.29 16.69 -15.88
N ARG A 129 -4.57 17.30 -14.70
CA ARG A 129 -4.40 18.74 -14.49
C ARG A 129 -2.98 19.20 -14.79
N GLN A 130 -1.97 18.48 -14.31
CA GLN A 130 -0.57 18.81 -14.57
C GLN A 130 -0.19 18.65 -16.05
N LEU A 131 -0.73 17.65 -16.73
CA LEU A 131 -0.43 17.38 -18.14
C LEU A 131 -1.04 18.46 -19.04
N VAL A 132 -2.29 18.87 -18.77
CA VAL A 132 -2.96 20.00 -19.42
C VAL A 132 -2.19 21.30 -19.20
N ALA A 133 -1.77 21.58 -17.97
CA ALA A 133 -1.00 22.79 -17.65
C ALA A 133 0.38 22.82 -18.36
N LYS A 134 1.02 21.66 -18.53
CA LYS A 134 2.28 21.57 -19.30
C LYS A 134 2.02 21.85 -20.78
N MET A 135 0.97 21.27 -21.37
CA MET A 135 0.61 21.48 -22.78
C MET A 135 0.24 22.93 -23.10
N SER A 136 -0.45 23.62 -22.18
CA SER A 136 -0.78 25.04 -22.37
C SER A 136 0.49 25.91 -22.37
N LEU A 137 1.43 25.64 -21.47
CA LEU A 137 2.70 26.37 -21.40
C LEU A 137 3.59 26.15 -22.63
N THR A 138 3.65 24.93 -23.18
CA THR A 138 4.37 24.68 -24.44
C THR A 138 3.70 25.38 -25.62
N SER A 139 2.36 25.39 -25.69
CA SER A 139 1.63 26.08 -26.75
C SER A 139 1.87 27.60 -26.72
N GLU A 140 1.88 28.23 -25.55
CA GLU A 140 2.20 29.65 -25.40
C GLU A 140 3.64 29.98 -25.80
N ARG A 141 4.60 29.12 -25.45
CA ARG A 141 6.00 29.25 -25.89
C ARG A 141 6.15 29.17 -27.40
N GLU A 142 5.42 28.28 -28.06
CA GLU A 142 5.44 28.17 -29.52
C GLU A 142 4.82 29.40 -30.22
N ARG A 143 3.71 29.92 -29.68
CA ARG A 143 3.07 31.13 -30.19
C ARG A 143 3.97 32.35 -30.06
N THR A 144 4.63 32.51 -28.90
CA THR A 144 5.56 33.62 -28.67
C THR A 144 6.81 33.52 -29.54
N ALA A 145 7.36 32.31 -29.75
CA ALA A 145 8.48 32.09 -30.65
C ALA A 145 8.14 32.44 -32.13
N LYS A 146 6.95 32.07 -32.61
CA LYS A 146 6.47 32.45 -33.96
C LYS A 146 6.25 33.96 -34.11
N LEU A 147 5.74 34.62 -33.07
CA LEU A 147 5.57 36.08 -33.07
C LEU A 147 6.92 36.82 -33.07
N ALA A 148 7.92 36.30 -32.36
CA ALA A 148 9.27 36.86 -32.35
C ALA A 148 9.97 36.72 -33.71
N SER A 149 9.81 35.58 -34.40
CA SER A 149 10.41 35.37 -35.72
C SER A 149 9.78 36.23 -36.83
N LEU A 150 8.51 36.62 -36.67
CA LEU A 150 7.83 37.54 -37.59
C LEU A 150 8.24 39.01 -37.42
N LYS A 151 8.71 39.43 -36.23
CA LYS A 151 9.19 40.80 -35.97
C LYS A 151 10.62 41.08 -36.43
N HIS A 152 11.39 40.02 -36.74
CA HIS A 152 12.77 40.11 -37.22
C HIS A 152 12.91 39.98 -38.74
N LYS A 153 11.80 39.98 -39.48
CA LYS A 153 11.73 40.16 -40.94
C LYS A 153 11.20 41.54 -41.25
#